data_AF-A0A8J6XE49-F1
#
_entry.id   AF-A0A8J6XE49-F1
#
_cell.length_a   1.000
_cell.length_b   1.000
_cell.length_c   1.000
_cell.angle_alpha   90.00
_cell.angle_beta   90.00
_cell.angle_gamma   90.00
#
_symmetry.space_group_name_H-M   'P 1'
#
loop_
_entity.id
_entity.type
_entity.pdbx_description
1 polymer ?
#
loop_
_entity_poly.entity_id
_entity_poly.type
_entity_poly.pdbx_seq_one_letter_code
_entity_poly.pdbx_strand_id
1 'polypeptide(L)'
;MKIRCIANTGEIIPENYLNPAVFLTKETKFQLIVGKEYTVYALYKWQQEVWYYICDERYTYYPIQNPAPLFEIVDGRLSKYWRLQIDCNGLLTLAFEQWFFDSYYYDKLTNQEEHEVLIFEQIKELMDKEALSPYPSPSVLDESLKTSKF
;
A
#
# COMPACT_ATOMS: atom_id res chain seq x y z
N MET A 1 -4.05 -4.31 5.36
CA MET A 1 -2.60 -4.18 5.62
C MET A 1 -2.29 -2.83 6.27
N LYS A 2 -1.45 -2.83 7.31
CA LYS A 2 -0.92 -1.62 7.96
C LYS A 2 0.61 -1.66 8.03
N ILE A 3 1.22 -0.50 7.81
CA ILE A 3 2.66 -0.31 7.89
C ILE A 3 2.98 0.86 8.81
N ARG A 4 4.15 0.86 9.45
CA ARG A 4 4.63 1.98 10.28
C ARG A 4 5.87 2.58 9.63
N CYS A 5 5.90 3.89 9.50
CA CYS A 5 7.05 4.61 8.97
C CYS A 5 8.23 4.53 9.94
N ILE A 6 9.39 4.05 9.46
CA ILE A 6 10.63 3.95 10.23
C ILE A 6 11.67 5.00 9.81
N ALA A 7 11.55 5.53 8.60
CA ALA A 7 12.32 6.69 8.14
C ALA A 7 11.53 7.46 7.09
N ASN A 8 11.87 8.74 6.93
CA ASN A 8 11.28 9.62 5.94
C ASN A 8 12.33 10.25 5.00
N THR A 9 13.52 9.66 4.93
CA THR A 9 14.61 10.06 4.05
C THR A 9 15.06 8.89 3.18
N GLY A 10 15.65 9.18 2.02
CA GLY A 10 16.20 8.17 1.13
C GLY A 10 17.42 7.43 1.67
N GLU A 11 17.97 7.86 2.80
CA GLU A 11 19.19 7.33 3.42
C GLU A 11 19.13 5.80 3.61
N ILE A 12 17.99 5.30 4.09
CA ILE A 12 17.79 3.88 4.38
C ILE A 12 17.36 3.04 3.17
N ILE A 13 17.02 3.69 2.05
CA ILE A 13 16.49 3.02 0.87
C ILE A 13 17.65 2.31 0.14
N PRO A 14 17.51 1.03 -0.25
CA PRO A 14 18.51 0.32 -1.05
C PRO A 14 18.82 1.01 -2.38
N GLU A 15 20.04 0.83 -2.90
CA GLU A 15 20.51 1.48 -4.13
C GLU A 15 19.62 1.19 -5.35
N ASN A 16 19.02 -0.01 -5.42
CA ASN A 16 18.19 -0.37 -6.56
C ASN A 16 16.94 0.49 -6.72
N TYR A 17 16.41 1.07 -5.64
CA TYR A 17 15.29 2.01 -5.70
C TYR A 17 15.72 3.42 -6.11
N LEU A 18 17.02 3.76 -5.96
CA LEU A 18 17.49 5.11 -6.20
C LEU A 18 17.52 5.36 -7.70
N ASN A 19 16.93 6.48 -8.09
CA ASN A 19 16.91 6.90 -9.48
C ASN A 19 17.07 8.43 -9.53
N PRO A 20 18.30 8.92 -9.73
CA PRO A 20 18.59 10.35 -9.80
C PRO A 20 17.80 11.06 -10.92
N ALA A 21 17.42 10.37 -12.00
CA ALA A 21 16.66 10.95 -13.10
C ALA A 21 15.24 11.39 -12.69
N VAL A 22 14.71 10.83 -11.59
CA VAL A 22 13.40 11.18 -11.01
C VAL A 22 13.54 11.78 -9.61
N PHE A 23 14.71 12.32 -9.27
CA PHE A 23 15.00 12.96 -7.99
C PHE A 23 14.80 12.06 -6.76
N LEU A 24 14.99 10.75 -6.94
CA LEU A 24 15.00 9.79 -5.84
C LEU A 24 16.44 9.43 -5.47
N THR A 25 16.99 10.14 -4.50
CA THR A 25 18.36 10.01 -3.99
C THR A 25 18.33 9.75 -2.48
N LYS A 26 19.51 9.59 -1.86
CA LYS A 26 19.63 9.40 -0.42
C LYS A 26 19.13 10.62 0.37
N GLU A 27 19.21 11.81 -0.22
CA GLU A 27 18.82 13.09 0.37
C GLU A 27 17.32 13.39 0.20
N THR A 28 16.60 12.62 -0.61
CA THR A 28 15.17 12.80 -0.84
C THR A 28 14.40 12.70 0.47
N LYS A 29 13.56 13.71 0.75
CA LYS A 29 12.65 13.72 1.90
C LYS A 29 11.23 13.36 1.47
N PHE A 30 10.64 12.40 2.16
CA PHE A 30 9.27 11.95 1.98
C PHE A 30 8.36 12.66 2.96
N GLN A 31 7.10 12.91 2.56
CA GLN A 31 6.10 13.58 3.40
C GLN A 31 5.45 12.56 4.36
N LEU A 32 6.30 11.95 5.18
CA LEU A 32 5.96 10.87 6.11
C LEU A 32 6.35 11.25 7.53
N ILE A 33 5.55 10.82 8.50
CA ILE A 33 5.80 10.98 9.93
C ILE A 33 6.38 9.67 10.46
N VAL A 34 7.63 9.71 10.92
CA VAL A 34 8.28 8.56 11.56
C VAL A 34 7.47 8.13 12.79
N GLY A 35 7.21 6.83 12.92
CA GLY A 35 6.39 6.22 13.97
C GLY A 35 4.89 6.18 13.67
N LYS A 36 4.40 6.92 12.66
CA LYS A 36 2.98 6.88 12.26
C LYS A 36 2.66 5.60 11.50
N GLU A 37 1.48 5.04 11.77
CA GLU A 37 0.91 3.93 11.03
C GLU A 37 0.08 4.43 9.85
N TYR A 38 0.18 3.73 8.72
CA TYR A 38 -0.51 4.02 7.48
C TYR A 38 -1.26 2.78 6.97
N THR A 39 -2.48 2.98 6.48
CA THR A 39 -3.22 1.98 5.70
C THR A 39 -2.63 1.91 4.29
N VAL A 40 -2.34 0.70 3.82
CA VAL A 40 -1.90 0.47 2.43
C VAL A 40 -3.12 0.22 1.55
N TYR A 41 -3.34 1.07 0.55
CA TYR A 41 -4.50 0.99 -0.35
C TYR A 41 -4.23 0.14 -1.59
N ALA A 42 -2.99 0.18 -2.06
CA ALA A 42 -2.49 -0.67 -3.12
C ALA A 42 -0.98 -0.86 -2.94
N LEU A 43 -0.42 -1.86 -3.60
CA LEU A 43 1.02 -2.00 -3.75
C LEU A 43 1.34 -2.53 -5.13
N TYR A 44 2.55 -2.24 -5.59
CA TYR A 44 3.08 -2.93 -6.75
C TYR A 44 4.49 -3.43 -6.48
N LYS A 45 4.86 -4.45 -7.23
CA LYS A 45 6.22 -4.94 -7.32
C LYS A 45 6.69 -4.81 -8.76
N TRP A 46 7.73 -4.02 -8.95
CA TRP A 46 8.44 -3.90 -10.23
C TRP A 46 9.89 -4.31 -10.03
N GLN A 47 10.38 -5.26 -10.84
CA GLN A 47 11.71 -5.83 -10.67
C GLN A 47 11.97 -6.34 -9.24
N GLN A 48 12.89 -5.72 -8.49
CA GLN A 48 13.23 -6.05 -7.10
C GLN A 48 12.69 -5.03 -6.08
N GLU A 49 11.80 -4.15 -6.53
CA GLU A 49 11.25 -3.06 -5.73
C GLU A 49 9.79 -3.30 -5.40
N VAL A 50 9.40 -2.94 -4.19
CA VAL A 50 8.03 -2.94 -3.70
C VAL A 50 7.68 -1.52 -3.28
N TRP A 51 6.51 -1.08 -3.71
CA TRP A 51 6.02 0.27 -3.48
C TRP A 51 4.62 0.21 -2.89
N TYR A 52 4.37 1.03 -1.87
CA TYR A 52 3.07 1.12 -1.19
C TYR A 52 2.37 2.41 -1.58
N TYR A 53 1.11 2.31 -2.01
CA TYR A 53 0.22 3.45 -2.15
C TYR A 53 -0.46 3.74 -0.80
N ILE A 54 -0.11 4.89 -0.21
CA ILE A 54 -0.65 5.36 1.08
C ILE A 54 -1.09 6.81 0.98
N CYS A 55 -2.06 7.23 1.79
CA CYS A 55 -2.35 8.66 1.97
C CYS A 55 -1.32 9.24 2.96
N ASP A 56 -0.33 9.96 2.42
CA ASP A 56 0.75 10.58 3.19
C ASP A 56 0.34 11.98 3.73
N GLU A 57 1.28 12.73 4.31
CA GLU A 57 0.96 14.04 4.90
C GLU A 57 0.80 15.18 3.89
N ARG A 58 0.80 14.90 2.58
CA ARG A 58 0.56 15.93 1.56
C ARG A 58 -0.91 16.40 1.54
N TYR A 59 -1.77 15.79 2.36
CA TYR A 59 -3.22 16.03 2.37
C TYR A 59 -3.83 15.84 0.97
N THR A 60 -3.36 14.82 0.25
CA THR A 60 -3.96 14.43 -1.04
C THR A 60 -5.20 13.58 -0.82
N TYR A 61 -6.16 13.73 -1.72
CA TYR A 61 -7.39 12.95 -1.77
C TYR A 61 -7.20 11.58 -2.43
N TYR A 62 -5.96 11.21 -2.77
CA TYR A 62 -5.57 9.93 -3.38
C TYR A 62 -4.30 9.39 -2.73
N PRO A 63 -4.01 8.07 -2.84
CA PRO A 63 -2.85 7.48 -2.22
C PRO A 63 -1.63 7.65 -3.13
N ILE A 64 -0.46 7.91 -2.54
CA ILE A 64 0.80 8.17 -3.23
C ILE A 64 1.76 7.01 -2.99
N GLN A 65 2.47 6.62 -4.05
CA GLN A 65 3.49 5.58 -3.96
C GLN A 65 4.68 6.01 -3.10
N ASN A 66 5.03 5.16 -2.15
CA ASN A 66 6.19 5.32 -1.28
C ASN A 66 7.01 4.01 -1.24
N PRO A 67 8.36 4.08 -1.19
CA PRO A 67 9.22 2.90 -1.16
C PRO A 67 8.95 2.03 0.09
N ALA A 68 8.73 0.73 -0.10
CA ALA A 68 8.51 -0.18 1.02
C ALA A 68 9.61 -0.18 2.11
N PRO A 69 10.91 0.02 1.79
CA PRO A 69 11.97 0.07 2.79
C PRO A 69 11.83 1.19 3.84
N LEU A 70 10.99 2.19 3.59
CA LEU A 70 10.71 3.26 4.57
C LEU A 70 9.80 2.80 5.72
N PHE A 71 9.33 1.55 5.69
CA PHE A 71 8.31 1.07 6.61
C PHE A 71 8.61 -0.33 7.17
N GLU A 72 8.06 -0.59 8.35
CA GLU A 72 7.88 -1.94 8.89
C GLU A 72 6.41 -2.36 8.79
N ILE A 73 6.15 -3.66 8.65
CA ILE A 73 4.78 -4.19 8.60
C ILE A 73 4.24 -4.33 10.02
N VAL A 74 3.13 -3.66 10.31
CA VAL A 74 2.39 -3.78 11.59
C VAL A 74 1.29 -4.83 11.48
N ASP A 75 0.61 -4.87 10.33
CA ASP A 75 -0.41 -5.88 10.00
C ASP A 75 -0.26 -6.29 8.54
N GLY A 76 0.21 -7.53 8.33
CA GLY A 76 0.46 -8.10 7.01
C GLY A 76 -0.75 -8.73 6.32
N ARG A 77 -1.97 -8.64 6.89
CA ARG A 77 -3.17 -9.17 6.23
C ARG A 77 -3.42 -8.46 4.92
N LEU A 78 -3.56 -9.24 3.85
CA LEU A 78 -4.05 -8.75 2.56
C LEU A 78 -5.48 -8.24 2.76
N SER A 79 -5.78 -7.10 2.16
CA SER A 79 -7.15 -6.57 2.21
C SER A 79 -8.09 -7.47 1.43
N LYS A 80 -9.32 -7.69 1.94
CA LYS A 80 -10.36 -8.43 1.18
C LYS A 80 -10.80 -7.69 -0.09
N TYR A 81 -10.51 -6.39 -0.17
CA TYR A 81 -10.81 -5.56 -1.33
C TYR A 81 -9.73 -5.66 -2.40
N TRP A 82 -8.56 -6.23 -2.09
CA TRP A 82 -7.51 -6.39 -3.08
C TRP A 82 -7.83 -7.46 -4.13
N ARG A 83 -7.38 -7.19 -5.35
CA ARG A 83 -7.23 -8.11 -6.47
C ARG A 83 -5.77 -8.06 -6.90
N LEU A 84 -5.31 -9.19 -7.44
CA LEU A 84 -3.97 -9.33 -7.98
C LEU A 84 -4.04 -9.28 -9.51
N GLN A 85 -3.20 -8.46 -10.12
CA GLN A 85 -2.94 -8.46 -11.56
C GLN A 85 -1.45 -8.55 -11.81
N ILE A 86 -1.07 -9.27 -12.86
CA ILE A 86 0.30 -9.31 -13.38
C ILE A 86 0.25 -8.90 -14.85
N ASP A 87 0.86 -7.78 -15.18
CA ASP A 87 0.91 -7.30 -16.57
C ASP A 87 1.93 -8.08 -17.40
N CYS A 88 1.85 -7.98 -18.72
CA CYS A 88 2.72 -8.71 -19.66
C CYS A 88 4.21 -8.38 -19.49
N ASN A 89 4.53 -7.23 -18.89
CA ASN A 89 5.89 -6.78 -18.59
C ASN A 89 6.41 -7.31 -17.23
N GLY A 90 5.60 -8.08 -16.49
CA GLY A 90 5.95 -8.64 -15.18
C GLY A 90 5.65 -7.73 -13.99
N LEU A 91 4.95 -6.61 -14.19
CA LEU A 91 4.48 -5.74 -13.10
C LEU A 91 3.39 -6.48 -12.32
N LEU A 92 3.64 -6.71 -11.03
CA LEU A 92 2.63 -7.25 -10.13
C LEU A 92 1.98 -6.09 -9.38
N THR A 93 0.66 -6.03 -9.40
CA THR A 93 -0.11 -5.02 -8.69
C THR A 93 -1.17 -5.69 -7.82
N LEU A 94 -1.26 -5.25 -6.56
CA LEU A 94 -2.35 -5.55 -5.65
C LEU A 94 -3.10 -4.23 -5.38
N ALA A 95 -4.34 -4.13 -5.85
CA ALA A 95 -5.16 -2.93 -5.68
C ALA A 95 -6.64 -3.33 -5.60
N PHE A 96 -7.53 -2.38 -5.32
CA PHE A 96 -8.97 -2.62 -5.37
C PHE A 96 -9.46 -2.79 -6.82
N GLU A 97 -10.60 -3.46 -6.98
CA GLU A 97 -11.09 -3.92 -8.29
C GLU A 97 -11.24 -2.81 -9.33
N GLN A 98 -11.74 -1.63 -8.92
CA GLN A 98 -11.92 -0.47 -9.80
C GLN A 98 -10.61 0.08 -10.37
N TRP A 99 -9.48 -0.16 -9.70
CA TRP A 99 -8.16 0.20 -10.22
C TRP A 99 -7.83 -0.51 -11.53
N PHE A 100 -8.38 -1.71 -11.74
CA PHE A 100 -8.05 -2.56 -12.89
C PHE A 100 -9.06 -2.46 -14.04
N PHE A 101 -10.27 -1.95 -13.79
CA PHE A 101 -11.31 -1.86 -14.83
C PHE A 101 -11.03 -0.78 -15.88
N ASP A 102 -10.35 0.29 -15.47
CA ASP A 102 -9.94 1.37 -16.36
C ASP A 102 -8.42 1.54 -16.24
N SER A 103 -7.71 1.37 -17.36
CA SER A 103 -6.26 1.53 -17.43
C SER A 103 -5.78 2.92 -17.02
N TYR A 104 -6.67 3.92 -17.06
CA TYR A 104 -6.41 5.30 -16.67
C TYR A 104 -7.05 5.67 -15.33
N TYR A 105 -7.60 4.71 -14.57
CA TYR A 105 -8.27 5.00 -13.30
C TYR A 105 -7.40 5.86 -12.36
N TYR A 106 -6.14 5.47 -12.17
CA TYR A 106 -5.24 6.21 -11.28
C TYR A 106 -4.93 7.62 -11.82
N ASP A 107 -4.75 7.77 -13.14
CA ASP A 107 -4.51 9.09 -13.74
C ASP A 107 -5.72 10.01 -13.54
N LYS A 108 -6.94 9.51 -13.84
CA LYS A 108 -8.20 10.22 -13.61
C LYS A 108 -8.40 10.61 -12.15
N LEU A 109 -8.07 9.69 -11.24
CA LEU A 109 -8.04 9.97 -9.80
C LEU A 109 -7.06 11.13 -9.52
N THR A 110 -5.81 11.08 -9.98
CA THR A 110 -4.86 12.20 -9.78
C THR A 110 -5.26 13.51 -10.48
N ASN A 111 -6.16 13.46 -11.45
CA ASN A 111 -6.73 14.61 -12.15
C ASN A 111 -8.00 15.19 -11.48
N GLN A 112 -8.42 14.67 -10.33
CA GLN A 112 -9.63 15.11 -9.60
C GLN A 112 -10.93 14.86 -10.36
N GLU A 113 -10.99 13.83 -11.21
CA GLU A 113 -12.25 13.44 -11.83
C GLU A 113 -13.22 12.95 -10.73
N GLU A 114 -14.38 13.60 -10.64
CA GLU A 114 -15.32 13.46 -9.52
C GLU A 114 -15.71 12.01 -9.25
N HIS A 115 -15.92 11.23 -10.32
CA HIS A 115 -16.35 9.85 -10.24
C HIS A 115 -15.28 8.95 -9.60
N GLU A 116 -14.02 9.10 -9.99
CA GLU A 116 -12.89 8.30 -9.51
C GLU A 116 -12.53 8.66 -8.07
N VAL A 117 -12.63 9.95 -7.71
CA VAL A 117 -12.48 10.43 -6.33
C VAL A 117 -13.54 9.79 -5.42
N LEU A 118 -14.82 9.82 -5.82
CA LEU A 118 -15.90 9.21 -5.05
C LEU A 118 -15.71 7.71 -4.83
N ILE A 119 -15.25 6.99 -5.86
CA ILE A 119 -14.91 5.57 -5.74
C ILE A 119 -13.79 5.39 -4.72
N PHE A 120 -12.71 6.17 -4.81
CA PHE A 120 -11.58 6.02 -3.91
C PHE A 120 -11.97 6.36 -2.47
N GLU A 121 -12.77 7.40 -2.22
CA GLU A 121 -13.25 7.76 -0.88
C GLU A 121 -14.02 6.60 -0.22
N GLN A 122 -14.91 5.95 -0.98
CA GLN A 122 -15.67 4.79 -0.49
C GLN A 122 -14.75 3.61 -0.17
N ILE A 123 -13.83 3.28 -1.08
CA ILE A 123 -12.86 2.19 -0.86
C ILE A 123 -11.94 2.49 0.32
N LYS A 124 -11.49 3.75 0.44
CA LYS A 124 -10.66 4.22 1.54
C LYS A 124 -11.34 3.99 2.87
N GLU A 125 -12.60 4.41 3.02
CA GLU A 125 -13.36 4.20 4.24
C GLU A 125 -13.48 2.71 4.60
N LEU A 126 -13.75 1.87 3.61
CA LEU A 126 -13.87 0.42 3.78
C LEU A 126 -12.55 -0.24 4.21
N MET A 127 -11.43 0.16 3.60
CA MET A 127 -10.10 -0.36 3.90
C MET A 127 -9.57 0.16 5.24
N ASP A 128 -9.84 1.41 5.60
CA ASP A 128 -9.48 1.96 6.90
C ASP A 128 -10.23 1.25 8.03
N LYS A 129 -11.54 0.99 7.86
CA LYS A 129 -12.31 0.18 8.81
C LYS A 129 -11.75 -1.24 8.95
N GLU A 130 -11.33 -1.87 7.84
CA GLU A 130 -10.69 -3.17 7.86
C GLU A 130 -9.35 -3.14 8.61
N ALA A 131 -8.53 -2.11 8.38
CA ALA A 131 -7.23 -1.94 9.02
C ALA A 131 -7.31 -1.70 10.54
N LEU A 132 -8.41 -1.12 11.01
CA LEU A 132 -8.72 -0.96 12.44
C LEU A 132 -9.27 -2.23 13.09
N SER A 133 -9.73 -3.20 12.30
CA SER A 133 -10.25 -4.46 12.83
C SER A 133 -9.12 -5.28 13.46
N PRO A 134 -9.28 -5.80 14.69
CA PRO A 134 -8.23 -6.60 15.32
C PRO A 134 -7.88 -7.83 14.48
N TYR A 135 -6.61 -8.24 14.54
CA TYR A 135 -6.19 -9.52 14.00
C TYR A 135 -6.95 -10.61 14.77
N PRO A 136 -7.68 -11.53 14.10
CA PRO A 136 -8.29 -12.65 14.82
C PRO A 136 -7.16 -13.40 15.52
N SER A 137 -7.24 -13.47 16.85
CA SER A 137 -6.24 -14.13 17.69
C SER A 137 -5.91 -15.52 17.10
N PRO A 138 -4.63 -15.87 16.92
CA PRO A 138 -4.21 -17.21 16.50
C PRO A 138 -4.85 -18.33 17.34
N SER A 139 -5.26 -18.02 18.58
CA SER A 139 -5.91 -18.98 19.49
C SER A 139 -7.14 -19.68 18.88
N VAL A 140 -7.91 -19.01 18.02
CA VAL A 140 -9.13 -19.61 17.44
C VAL A 140 -8.80 -20.59 16.30
N LEU A 141 -7.76 -20.29 15.50
CA LEU A 141 -7.32 -21.15 14.40
C LEU A 141 -6.46 -22.32 14.91
N ASP A 142 -5.58 -22.08 15.88
CA ASP A 142 -4.70 -23.10 16.45
C ASP A 142 -5.47 -24.17 17.25
N GLU A 143 -6.57 -23.81 17.92
CA GLU A 143 -7.42 -24.81 18.59
C GLU A 143 -8.11 -25.74 17.59
N SER A 144 -8.59 -25.20 16.45
CA SER A 144 -9.22 -26.00 15.39
C SER A 144 -8.23 -26.93 14.66
N LEU A 145 -6.96 -26.51 14.56
CA LEU A 145 -5.89 -27.31 13.97
C LEU A 145 -5.35 -28.38 14.94
N LYS A 146 -5.44 -28.14 16.26
CA LYS A 146 -5.10 -29.15 17.28
C LYS A 146 -6.15 -30.26 17.37
N THR A 147 -7.43 -29.97 17.12
CA THR A 147 -8.51 -30.99 17.14
C THR A 147 -8.59 -31.83 15.87
N SER A 148 -7.83 -31.49 14.82
CA SER A 148 -7.89 -32.15 13.50
C SER A 148 -6.76 -33.17 13.26
N LYS A 149 -5.96 -33.50 14.27
CA LYS A 149 -5.01 -34.62 14.20
C LYS A 149 -5.75 -35.93 14.47
N PHE A 150 -6.16 -36.60 13.40
CA PHE A 150 -6.56 -38.02 13.40
C PHE A 150 -5.32 -38.91 13.54
#